data_AF-A0A7X9HIK2-F1
#
_entry.id   AF-A0A7X9HIK2-F1
#
_cell.length_a   1.000
_cell.length_b   1.000
_cell.length_c   1.000
_cell.angle_alpha   90.00
_cell.angle_beta   90.00
_cell.angle_gamma   90.00
#
_symmetry.space_group_name_H-M   'P 1'
#
loop_
_entity.id
_entity.type
_entity.pdbx_description
1 polymer ?
#
loop_
_entity_poly.entity_id
_entity_poly.type
_entity_poly.pdbx_seq_one_letter_code
_entity_poly.pdbx_strand_id
1 'polypeptide(L)' 'MDFSKGVLKRCPSCGKFFSCFPEGDCWCEEYKIHRKEMIQLTQEFRDCICPDCLKKYTAD' A
#
# COMPACT_ATOMS: atom_id res chain seq x y z
N MET A 1 -14.12 -20.44 -8.11
CA MET A 1 -14.86 -19.70 -7.08
C MET A 1 -13.92 -18.62 -6.58
N ASP A 2 -14.27 -17.37 -6.92
CA ASP A 2 -13.50 -16.14 -6.82
C ASP A 2 -12.97 -15.79 -5.43
N PHE A 3 -11.67 -15.54 -5.30
CA PHE A 3 -11.06 -14.99 -4.08
C PHE A 3 -10.20 -13.74 -4.32
N SER A 4 -10.50 -12.94 -5.34
CA SER A 4 -9.96 -11.57 -5.46
C SER A 4 -10.59 -10.60 -4.44
N LYS A 5 -10.85 -11.05 -3.20
CA LYS A 5 -11.47 -10.26 -2.14
C LYS A 5 -10.44 -9.29 -1.56
N GLY A 6 -10.56 -8.03 -1.96
CA GLY A 6 -9.89 -6.94 -1.26
C GLY A 6 -10.31 -6.92 0.21
N VAL A 7 -9.32 -6.88 1.11
CA VAL A 7 -9.50 -6.73 2.54
C VAL A 7 -9.50 -5.25 2.89
N LEU A 8 -10.52 -4.79 3.61
CA LEU A 8 -10.54 -3.42 4.10
C LEU A 8 -9.53 -3.29 5.25
N LYS A 9 -8.50 -2.46 5.07
CA LYS A 9 -7.48 -2.17 6.09
C LYS A 9 -7.50 -0.70 6.48
N ARG A 10 -7.04 -0.40 7.69
CA ARG A 10 -6.85 0.97 8.16
C ARG A 10 -5.40 1.39 7.92
N CYS A 11 -5.21 2.48 7.19
CA CYS A 11 -3.89 3.01 6.91
C CYS A 11 -3.21 3.48 8.21
N PRO A 12 -2.03 2.96 8.58
CA PRO A 12 -1.32 3.39 9.78
C PRO A 12 -0.77 4.83 9.65
N SER A 13 -0.59 5.34 8.43
CA SER A 13 -0.06 6.69 8.17
C SER A 13 -1.12 7.79 8.35
N CYS A 14 -2.34 7.60 7.83
CA CYS A 14 -3.40 8.63 7.87
C CYS A 14 -4.69 8.21 8.58
N GLY A 15 -4.83 6.95 8.98
CA GLY A 15 -6.00 6.42 9.68
C GLY A 15 -7.23 6.14 8.80
N LYS A 16 -7.17 6.38 7.49
CA LYS A 16 -8.28 6.10 6.55
C LYS A 16 -8.40 4.60 6.24
N PHE A 17 -9.62 4.14 5.97
CA PHE A 17 -9.86 2.79 5.46
C PHE A 17 -9.62 2.72 3.96
N PHE A 18 -9.00 1.64 3.49
CA PHE A 18 -8.72 1.38 2.09
C PHE A 18 -8.82 -0.11 1.78
N SER A 19 -9.06 -0.46 0.52
CA SER A 19 -9.08 -1.86 0.06
C SER A 19 -7.67 -2.31 -0.31
N CYS A 20 -7.19 -3.34 0.37
CA CYS A 20 -5.90 -3.99 0.13
C CYS A 20 -6.13 -5.34 -0.56
N PHE A 21 -5.40 -5.65 -1.62
CA PHE A 21 -5.56 -6.89 -2.39
C PHE A 21 -4.26 -7.72 -2.29
N PRO A 22 -4.02 -8.43 -1.17
CA PRO A 22 -2.78 -9.17 -0.96
C PRO A 22 -2.69 -10.48 -1.76
N GLU A 23 -3.84 -11.06 -2.14
CA GLU A 23 -3.93 -12.32 -2.88
C GLU A 23 -4.30 -12.09 -4.36
N GLY A 24 -3.62 -11.15 -5.02
CA GLY A 24 -3.83 -10.83 -6.44
C GLY A 24 -3.06 -9.60 -6.91
N ASP A 25 -3.57 -8.90 -7.92
CA ASP A 25 -3.08 -7.59 -8.38
C ASP A 25 -3.29 -6.53 -7.28
N CYS A 26 -2.28 -6.34 -6.44
CA CYS A 26 -2.27 -5.19 -5.55
C CYS A 26 -1.99 -3.95 -6.39
N TRP A 27 -2.91 -2.99 -6.36
CA TRP A 27 -2.68 -1.66 -6.95
C TRP A 27 -1.34 -1.03 -6.48
N CYS A 28 -0.82 -1.45 -5.33
CA CYS A 28 0.46 -0.98 -4.79
C CYS A 28 1.66 -1.33 -5.68
N GLU A 29 1.57 -2.40 -6.48
CA GLU A 29 2.61 -2.81 -7.44
C GLU A 29 2.65 -1.92 -8.67
N GLU A 30 1.55 -1.23 -9.00
CA GLU A 30 1.51 -0.25 -10.09
C GLU A 30 2.29 1.04 -9.75
N TYR A 31 2.56 1.29 -8.47
CA TYR A 31 3.29 2.46 -8.00
C TYR A 31 4.80 2.22 -8.10
N LYS A 32 5.48 3.06 -8.89
CA LYS A 32 6.95 3.08 -8.95
C LYS A 32 7.53 3.81 -7.74
N ILE A 33 7.78 3.06 -6.68
CA ILE A 33 8.41 3.56 -5.45
C ILE A 33 9.90 3.30 -5.53
N HIS A 34 10.71 4.32 -5.23
CA HIS A 34 12.16 4.13 -5.14
C HIS A 34 12.51 3.16 -4.00
N ARG A 35 13.53 2.32 -4.22
CA ARG A 35 14.02 1.37 -3.20
C ARG A 35 14.29 2.05 -1.85
N LYS A 36 14.84 3.28 -1.86
CA LYS A 36 15.12 4.04 -0.63
C LYS A 36 13.84 4.32 0.15
N GLU A 37 12.80 4.79 -0.52
CA GLU A 37 11.50 5.06 0.09
C GLU A 37 10.81 3.78 0.54
N MET A 38 10.95 2.68 -0.22
CA MET A 38 10.40 1.37 0.16
C MET A 38 11.06 0.81 1.44
N ILE A 39 12.36 1.02 1.62
CA ILE A 39 13.06 0.67 2.87
C ILE A 39 12.52 1.51 4.03
N GLN A 40 12.34 2.81 3.84
CA GLN A 40 11.77 3.67 4.87
C GLN A 40 10.34 3.25 5.23
N LEU A 41 9.52 2.94 4.23
CA LEU A 41 8.15 2.45 4.42
C LEU A 41 8.09 1.15 5.22
N THR A 42 8.96 0.19 4.91
CA THR A 42 8.99 -1.10 5.64
C THR A 42 9.59 -0.99 7.05
N GLN A 43 10.37 0.05 7.32
CA GLN A 43 10.85 0.38 8.67
C GLN A 43 9.80 1.14 9.50
N GLU A 44 9.09 2.09 8.88
CA GLU A 44 8.14 2.97 9.55
C GLU A 44 6.75 2.35 9.70
N PHE A 45 6.31 1.59 8.70
CA PHE A 45 5.00 0.94 8.66
C PHE A 45 5.15 -0.58 8.60
N ARG A 46 4.51 -1.27 9.55
CA ARG A 46 4.45 -2.74 9.59
C ARG A 46 3.34 -3.34 8.73
N ASP A 47 2.50 -2.51 8.11
CA ASP A 47 1.38 -2.91 7.27
C ASP A 47 1.26 -1.99 6.05
N CYS A 48 0.45 -2.38 5.07
CA CYS A 48 0.19 -1.60 3.88
C CYS A 48 -0.43 -0.23 4.24
N ILE A 49 0.01 0.81 3.53
CA ILE A 49 -0.61 2.14 3.57
C ILE A 49 -1.56 2.33 2.40
N CYS A 50 -2.46 3.31 2.48
CA CYS A 50 -3.40 3.62 1.40
C CYS A 50 -2.70 4.28 0.19
N PRO A 51 -3.32 4.29 -1.01
CA PRO A 51 -2.67 4.83 -2.23
C PRO A 51 -2.34 6.32 -2.11
N ASP A 52 -3.18 7.11 -1.43
CA ASP A 52 -2.89 8.52 -1.15
C ASP A 52 -1.58 8.73 -0.36
N CYS A 53 -1.33 7.88 0.63
CA CYS A 53 -0.08 7.93 1.37
C CYS A 53 1.06 7.40 0.50
N LEU A 54 0.84 6.30 -0.23
CA LEU A 54 1.85 5.68 -1.09
C LEU A 54 2.35 6.62 -2.19
N LYS A 55 1.46 7.44 -2.78
CA LYS A 55 1.78 8.48 -3.77
C LYS A 55 2.81 9.50 -3.30
N LYS A 56 2.95 9.70 -1.98
CA LYS A 56 3.96 10.62 -1.43
C LYS A 56 5.38 10.06 -1.53
N TYR A 57 5.50 8.75 -1.78
CA TYR A 57 6.76 8.00 -1.85
C TYR A 57 7.08 7.53 -3.28
N THR A 58 6.18 7.75 -4.24
CA THR A 58 6.49 7.52 -5.66
C THR A 58 7.32 8.66 -6.20
N ALA A 59 8.31 8.34 -7.04
CA ALA A 59 8.91 9.34 -7.88
C ALA A 59 7.93 9.71 -9.00
N ASP A 60 7.81 11.01 -9.25
CA ASP A 60 7.22 11.57 -10.46
C ASP A 60 7.92 11.02 -11.72
#